data_AF-A0A0K0DFZ4-F1
#
_entry.id   AF-A0A0K0DFZ4-F1
#
_cell.length_a   1.000
_cell.length_b   1.000
_cell.length_c   1.000
_cell.angle_alpha   90.00
_cell.angle_beta   90.00
_cell.angle_gamma   90.00
#
_symmetry.space_group_name_H-M   'P 1'
#
loop_
_entity.id
_entity.type
_entity.pdbx_description
1 polymer ?
#
loop_
_entity_poly.entity_id
_entity_poly.type
_entity_poly.pdbx_seq_one_letter_code
_entity_poly.pdbx_strand_id
1 'polypeptide(L)'
;MNMGVTEIFSDNADLSGIANKPPLKVSDAAHKAIIGVDEEGTTAAAATLFKIIPVMAILEEPKNFVANHPFMFILTKDKNPLFMGQFV
;
A
#
# COMPACT_ATOMS: atom_id res chain seq x y z
N MET A 1 14.51 -9.43 15.59
CA MET A 1 13.91 -9.73 14.27
C MET A 1 12.75 -10.68 14.50
N ASN A 2 11.52 -10.19 14.41
CA ASN A 2 10.34 -10.94 14.89
C ASN A 2 9.66 -11.76 13.79
N MET A 3 10.10 -11.64 12.54
CA MET A 3 9.54 -12.31 11.36
C MET A 3 10.31 -13.59 10.97
N GLY A 4 11.27 -14.04 11.77
CA GLY A 4 12.04 -15.28 11.54
C GLY A 4 13.21 -15.18 10.55
N VAL A 5 13.34 -14.07 9.81
CA VAL A 5 14.50 -13.81 8.93
C VAL A 5 15.66 -13.25 9.76
N THR A 6 16.51 -14.12 10.29
CA THR A 6 17.64 -13.77 11.17
C THR A 6 19.01 -14.12 10.59
N GLU A 7 19.13 -15.27 9.95
CA GLU A 7 20.42 -15.84 9.54
C GLU A 7 21.17 -14.96 8.53
N ILE A 8 20.44 -14.33 7.60
CA ILE A 8 21.01 -13.44 6.57
C ILE A 8 21.76 -12.22 7.14
N PHE A 9 21.47 -11.84 8.39
CA PHE A 9 22.11 -10.74 9.11
C PHE A 9 23.22 -11.20 10.07
N SER A 10 23.41 -12.51 10.20
CA SER A 10 24.39 -13.12 11.11
C SER A 10 25.69 -13.46 10.38
N ASP A 11 26.72 -13.84 11.14
CA ASP A 11 27.98 -14.35 10.56
C ASP A 11 27.84 -15.74 9.93
N ASN A 12 26.70 -16.41 10.13
CA ASN A 12 26.38 -17.70 9.52
C ASN A 12 25.62 -17.56 8.18
N ALA A 13 25.43 -16.34 7.66
CA ALA A 13 24.70 -16.12 6.42
C ALA A 13 25.34 -16.87 5.24
N ASP A 14 24.55 -17.71 4.55
CA ASP A 14 24.95 -18.32 3.28
C ASP A 14 24.41 -17.49 2.11
N LEU A 15 25.27 -16.65 1.56
CA LEU A 15 25.03 -15.85 0.35
C LEU A 15 25.95 -16.30 -0.80
N SER A 16 26.36 -17.57 -0.82
CA SER A 16 27.23 -18.15 -1.86
C SER A 16 26.65 -18.03 -3.28
N GLY A 17 25.32 -17.99 -3.41
CA GLY A 17 24.62 -17.73 -4.67
C GLY A 17 24.82 -16.30 -5.23
N ILE A 18 25.29 -15.36 -4.41
CA ILE A 18 25.64 -13.99 -4.82
C ILE A 18 27.16 -13.88 -5.03
N ALA A 19 27.96 -14.34 -4.06
CA ALA A 19 29.41 -14.34 -4.16
C ALA A 19 30.02 -15.51 -3.36
N ASN A 20 30.96 -16.23 -3.98
CA ASN A 20 31.64 -17.34 -3.32
C ASN A 20 32.65 -16.88 -2.25
N LYS A 21 33.35 -15.77 -2.48
CA LYS A 21 34.30 -15.16 -1.53
C LYS A 21 34.39 -13.64 -1.77
N PRO A 22 34.62 -12.85 -0.71
CA PRO A 22 34.53 -13.23 0.71
C PRO A 22 33.08 -13.59 1.10
N PRO A 23 32.86 -14.32 2.21
CA PRO A 23 31.52 -14.53 2.75
C PRO A 23 30.79 -13.20 2.94
N LEU A 24 29.51 -13.15 2.56
CA LEU A 24 28.67 -11.95 2.65
C LEU A 24 27.61 -12.13 3.74
N LYS A 25 27.23 -11.01 4.36
CA LYS A 25 26.03 -10.90 5.19
C LYS A 25 25.35 -9.56 4.95
N VAL A 26 24.06 -9.48 5.23
CA VAL A 26 23.33 -8.22 5.19
C VAL A 26 23.58 -7.47 6.49
N SER A 27 24.08 -6.23 6.40
CA SER A 27 24.29 -5.39 7.59
C SER A 27 23.03 -4.65 8.02
N ASP A 28 22.26 -4.16 7.05
CA ASP A 28 21.04 -3.38 7.26
C ASP A 28 20.10 -3.51 6.05
N ALA A 29 18.81 -3.30 6.26
CA ALA A 29 17.79 -3.29 5.24
C ALA A 29 16.80 -2.14 5.49
N ALA A 30 16.78 -1.16 4.58
CA ALA A 30 15.91 0.00 4.66
C ALA A 30 14.86 -0.02 3.54
N HIS A 31 13.63 0.34 3.89
CA HIS A 31 12.52 0.51 2.94
C HIS A 31 11.81 1.83 3.22
N LYS A 32 11.51 2.60 2.16
CA LYS A 32 10.77 3.86 2.23
C LYS A 32 9.63 3.81 1.21
N ALA A 33 8.43 4.14 1.65
CA ALA A 33 7.23 4.24 0.83
C ALA A 33 6.58 5.62 1.04
N ILE A 34 6.07 6.21 -0.04
CA ILE A 34 5.33 7.49 -0.02
C ILE A 34 4.05 7.28 -0.82
N ILE A 35 2.91 7.71 -0.26
CA ILE A 35 1.61 7.72 -0.92
C ILE A 35 1.02 9.14 -0.85
N GLY A 36 0.52 9.63 -1.97
CA GLY A 36 -0.29 10.85 -2.06
C GLY A 36 -1.68 10.49 -2.54
N VAL A 37 -2.70 11.15 -2.01
CA VAL A 37 -4.10 10.95 -2.41
C VAL A 37 -4.70 12.34 -2.64
N ASP A 38 -5.21 12.57 -3.85
CA ASP A 38 -5.83 13.83 -4.25
C ASP A 38 -7.16 13.58 -5.01
N GLU A 39 -7.88 14.66 -5.32
CA GLU A 39 -9.18 14.62 -6.01
C GLU A 39 -9.08 14.20 -7.47
N GLU A 40 -7.91 14.31 -8.10
CA GLU A 40 -7.67 13.81 -9.45
C GLU A 40 -7.37 12.31 -9.43
N GLY A 41 -7.12 11.73 -8.26
CA GLY A 41 -6.84 10.33 -8.01
C GLY A 41 -5.44 10.17 -7.42
N THR A 42 -4.65 9.30 -8.03
CA THR A 42 -3.19 9.35 -7.90
C THR A 42 -2.60 9.70 -9.27
N THR A 43 -3.26 10.65 -9.95
CA THR A 43 -3.30 10.99 -11.39
C THR A 43 -4.57 10.51 -12.12
N ALA A 44 -5.44 11.48 -12.44
CA ALA A 44 -6.55 11.59 -13.40
C ALA A 44 -7.74 10.58 -13.42
N ALA A 45 -8.90 11.00 -12.89
CA ALA A 45 -10.23 10.75 -13.50
C ALA A 45 -11.31 11.78 -13.07
N ALA A 46 -11.32 12.92 -13.78
CA ALA A 46 -12.49 13.74 -14.16
C ALA A 46 -13.68 13.87 -13.16
N ALA A 47 -13.63 14.89 -12.31
CA ALA A 47 -14.82 15.44 -11.67
C ALA A 47 -15.65 16.27 -12.67
N THR A 48 -16.49 15.62 -13.47
CA THR A 48 -17.62 16.29 -14.14
C THR A 48 -18.90 15.55 -13.79
N LEU A 49 -19.47 15.87 -12.62
CA LEU A 49 -20.69 15.26 -12.13
C LEU A 49 -21.92 15.91 -12.80
N PHE A 50 -22.42 15.30 -13.86
CA PHE A 50 -23.80 15.54 -14.29
C PHE A 50 -24.74 14.81 -13.32
N LYS A 51 -25.44 15.57 -12.47
CA LYS A 51 -26.42 15.01 -11.53
C LYS A 51 -27.70 14.66 -12.30
N ILE A 52 -27.76 13.45 -12.86
CA ILE A 52 -29.00 12.91 -13.45
C ILE A 52 -29.91 12.50 -12.29
N ILE A 53 -30.99 13.24 -12.07
CA ILE A 53 -32.01 12.92 -11.06
C ILE A 53 -33.18 12.24 -11.78
N PRO A 54 -33.44 10.94 -11.55
CA PRO A 54 -34.63 10.28 -12.07
C PRO A 54 -35.89 10.86 -11.39
N VAL A 55 -36.89 11.23 -12.18
CA VAL A 55 -38.11 11.94 -11.71
C VAL A 55 -39.09 10.99 -11.00
N MET A 56 -38.92 9.67 -11.11
CA MET A 56 -39.88 8.67 -10.58
C MET A 56 -39.26 7.43 -9.92
N ALA A 57 -37.95 7.40 -9.65
CA ALA A 57 -37.32 6.26 -8.97
C ALA A 57 -37.17 6.55 -7.47
N ILE A 58 -37.58 5.61 -6.61
CA ILE A 58 -37.16 5.58 -5.20
C ILE A 58 -35.70 5.14 -5.22
N LEU A 59 -34.79 6.12 -5.17
CA LEU A 59 -33.37 5.86 -4.98
C LEU A 59 -33.13 5.68 -3.48
N GLU A 60 -32.48 4.59 -3.09
CA GLU A 60 -31.93 4.49 -1.73
C GLU A 60 -31.00 5.67 -1.48
N GLU A 61 -31.07 6.26 -0.28
CA GLU A 61 -30.16 7.33 0.10
C GLU A 61 -28.71 6.83 0.02
N PRO A 62 -27.79 7.59 -0.60
CA PRO A 62 -26.40 7.22 -0.63
C PRO A 62 -25.86 7.11 0.79
N LYS A 63 -25.15 6.02 1.08
CA LYS A 63 -24.49 5.87 2.38
C LYS A 63 -23.40 6.92 2.52
N ASN A 64 -23.46 7.71 3.59
CA ASN A 64 -22.41 8.66 3.93
C ASN A 64 -21.20 7.90 4.49
N PHE A 65 -20.04 8.05 3.86
CA PHE A 65 -18.77 7.55 4.35
C PHE A 65 -17.86 8.73 4.68
N VAL A 66 -17.48 8.85 5.96
CA VAL A 66 -16.65 9.95 6.46
C VAL A 66 -15.42 9.36 7.15
N ALA A 67 -14.27 9.40 6.46
CA ALA A 67 -12.98 8.92 6.96
C ALA A 67 -12.25 10.00 7.77
N ASN A 68 -12.87 10.50 8.84
CA ASN A 68 -12.33 11.57 9.72
C ASN A 68 -11.70 11.04 11.03
N HIS A 69 -11.31 9.77 11.05
CA HIS A 69 -10.71 9.06 12.19
C HIS A 69 -9.79 7.96 11.62
N PRO A 70 -8.93 7.32 12.45
CA PRO A 70 -7.96 6.36 11.93
C PRO A 70 -8.59 5.27 11.06
N PHE A 71 -8.01 5.03 9.89
CA PHE A 71 -8.49 4.04 8.93
C PHE A 71 -7.32 3.31 8.26
N MET A 72 -7.58 2.10 7.77
CA MET A 72 -6.63 1.36 6.94
C MET A 72 -6.83 1.68 5.47
N PHE A 73 -5.74 1.76 4.71
CA PHE A 73 -5.77 1.90 3.26
C PHE A 73 -4.93 0.80 2.60
N ILE A 74 -5.37 0.35 1.43
CA ILE A 74 -4.66 -0.63 0.61
C ILE A 74 -4.75 -0.21 -0.86
N LEU A 75 -3.60 0.02 -1.50
CA LEU A 75 -3.53 0.13 -2.95
C LEU A 75 -3.25 -1.26 -3.53
N THR A 76 -4.10 -1.76 -4.42
CA THR A 76 -3.93 -3.10 -5.01
C THR A 76 -3.86 -3.07 -6.54
N LYS A 77 -3.16 -4.03 -7.12
CA LYS A 77 -3.20 -4.36 -8.54
C LYS A 77 -3.30 -5.87 -8.70
N ASP A 78 -4.31 -6.35 -9.42
CA ASP A 78 -4.52 -7.78 -9.68
C ASP A 78 -4.52 -8.63 -8.38
N LYS A 79 -5.17 -8.12 -7.32
CA LYS A 79 -5.20 -8.69 -5.96
C LYS A 79 -3.87 -8.66 -5.18
N ASN A 80 -2.81 -8.06 -5.72
CA ASN A 80 -1.56 -7.85 -5.00
C ASN A 80 -1.56 -6.48 -4.30
N PRO A 81 -1.27 -6.41 -2.99
CA PRO A 81 -1.11 -5.13 -2.30
C PRO A 81 0.20 -4.46 -2.72
N LEU A 82 0.09 -3.27 -3.32
CA LEU A 82 1.22 -2.41 -3.65
C LEU A 82 1.60 -1.53 -2.46
N PHE A 83 0.59 -1.02 -1.74
CA PHE A 83 0.75 -0.26 -0.50
C PHE A 83 -0.29 -0.72 0.52
N MET A 84 0.12 -0.78 1.78
CA MET A 84 -0.76 -1.02 2.93
C MET A 84 -0.32 -0.11 4.05
N GLY A 85 -1.27 0.54 4.70
CA GLY A 85 -0.97 1.40 5.82
C GLY A 85 -2.19 1.77 6.62
N GLN A 86 -1.93 2.46 7.72
CA GLN A 86 -2.94 3.06 8.56
C GLN A 86 -2.73 4.58 8.53
N PHE A 87 -3.79 5.31 8.22
CA PHE A 87 -3.87 6.73 8.50
C PHE A 87 -4.34 6.89 9.94
N VAL A 88 -3.65 7.74 10.72
CA VAL A 88 -3.91 7.97 12.14
C VAL A 88 -4.16 9.44 12.42
#